data_AF-A0A7C7M7I3-F1
#
_entry.id   AF-A0A7C7M7I3-F1
#
_cell.length_a   1.000
_cell.length_b   1.000
_cell.length_c   1.000
_cell.angle_alpha   90.00
_cell.angle_beta   90.00
_cell.angle_gamma   90.00
#
_symmetry.space_group_name_H-M   'P 1'
#
loop_
_entity.id
_entity.type
_entity.pdbx_description
1 polymer ?
#
loop_
_entity_poly.entity_id
_entity_poly.type
_entity_poly.pdbx_seq_one_letter_code
_entity_poly.pdbx_strand_id
1 'polypeptide(L)'
;MEDGDRTLGEDFAIPVEIQPGVDHAEPADWSWRNVGTSLPNRATFHLTHSDVSRIIVDVLRPSDSPPDGQFVLAEEVPIIIMDSLDKYWAAESRVQLPLHGVRVPVEGDTIAEAKKALAADLAAQLRLLLLLASSHKVLAPQLQENLAFLRSIMTTAPGNQA
;
A
#
# COMPACT_ATOMS: atom_id res chain seq x y z
N MET A 1 2.03 -3.48 49.00
CA MET A 1 2.83 -4.59 48.43
C MET A 1 1.86 -5.44 47.65
N GLU A 2 2.20 -5.67 46.39
CA GLU A 2 1.55 -6.48 45.34
C GLU A 2 0.09 -6.18 44.94
N ASP A 3 -0.08 -5.68 43.72
CA ASP A 3 -0.61 -6.44 42.57
C ASP A 3 -0.43 -5.51 41.35
N GLY A 4 0.04 -5.89 40.17
CA GLY A 4 0.19 -7.18 39.54
C GLY A 4 0.57 -6.83 38.09
N ASP A 5 1.34 -7.71 37.50
CA ASP A 5 1.62 -7.87 36.07
C ASP A 5 0.60 -7.16 35.14
N ARG A 6 0.86 -5.93 34.70
CA ARG A 6 0.04 -5.27 33.68
C ARG A 6 0.61 -5.56 32.32
N THR A 7 -0.08 -6.42 31.58
CA THR A 7 0.21 -6.77 30.19
C THR A 7 0.09 -5.51 29.34
N LEU A 8 1.07 -5.26 28.46
CA LEU A 8 1.02 -4.19 27.47
C LEU A 8 -0.20 -4.43 26.55
N GLY A 9 -1.29 -3.69 26.75
CA GLY A 9 -2.52 -3.87 25.97
C GLY A 9 -3.79 -3.21 26.49
N GLU A 10 -3.79 -2.61 27.68
CA GLU A 10 -4.95 -1.85 28.17
C GLU A 10 -4.88 -0.39 27.72
N ASP A 11 -5.89 0.02 26.97
CA ASP A 11 -6.11 1.35 26.40
C ASP A 11 -6.00 2.45 27.48
N PHE A 12 -4.99 3.33 27.35
CA PHE A 12 -4.71 4.42 28.30
C PHE A 12 -5.62 5.64 28.06
N ALA A 13 -6.90 5.45 27.77
CA ALA A 13 -7.89 6.52 27.83
C ALA A 13 -8.27 6.80 29.29
N ILE A 14 -7.29 7.25 30.10
CA ILE A 14 -7.57 7.78 31.44
C ILE A 14 -8.35 9.09 31.23
N PRO A 15 -9.58 9.23 31.78
CA PRO A 15 -10.33 10.47 31.65
C PRO A 15 -9.53 11.62 32.28
N VAL A 16 -9.21 12.64 31.48
CA VAL A 16 -8.59 13.86 31.98
C VAL A 16 -9.70 14.73 32.57
N GLU A 17 -9.64 15.01 33.87
CA GLU A 17 -10.53 15.96 34.53
C GLU A 17 -10.15 17.38 34.09
N ILE A 18 -10.97 18.01 33.24
CA ILE A 18 -10.69 19.36 32.72
C ILE A 18 -11.21 20.39 33.72
N GLN A 19 -10.29 21.05 34.44
CA GLN A 19 -10.62 22.17 35.32
C GLN A 19 -10.53 23.51 34.58
N PRO A 20 -11.53 24.41 34.71
CA PRO A 20 -11.50 25.71 34.04
C PRO A 20 -10.29 26.55 34.48
N GLY A 21 -9.45 26.95 33.51
CA GLY A 21 -8.31 27.83 33.75
C GLY A 21 -6.98 27.13 34.08
N VAL A 22 -6.93 25.80 34.03
CA VAL A 22 -5.70 25.02 34.20
C VAL A 22 -5.35 24.32 32.88
N ASP A 23 -4.20 24.66 32.31
CA ASP A 23 -3.68 24.00 31.11
C ASP A 23 -2.81 22.81 31.52
N HIS A 24 -3.30 21.59 31.27
CA HIS A 24 -2.57 20.35 31.48
C HIS A 24 -1.81 19.90 30.22
N ALA A 25 -1.60 20.77 29.23
CA ALA A 25 -0.88 20.45 27.99
C ALA A 25 0.57 19.96 28.21
N GLU A 26 1.17 20.25 29.36
CA GLU A 26 2.48 19.71 29.76
C GLU A 26 2.36 18.90 31.06
N PRO A 27 2.13 17.58 30.98
CA PRO A 27 2.14 16.71 32.16
C PRO A 27 3.52 16.72 32.82
N ALA A 28 3.58 16.99 34.13
CA ALA A 28 4.84 17.10 34.89
C ALA A 28 5.68 15.80 34.88
N ASP A 29 5.04 14.65 34.66
CA ASP A 29 5.68 13.33 34.67
C ASP A 29 6.19 12.90 33.29
N TRP A 30 6.09 13.75 32.27
CA TRP A 30 6.57 13.45 30.91
C TRP A 30 7.94 14.09 30.63
N SER A 31 8.94 13.24 30.39
CA SER A 31 10.25 13.71 29.93
C SER A 31 10.19 14.07 28.45
N TRP A 32 9.99 15.35 28.14
CA TRP A 32 10.10 15.86 26.77
C TRP A 32 11.56 15.78 26.29
N ARG A 33 11.78 15.16 25.12
CA ARG A 33 13.09 15.16 24.46
C ARG A 33 12.97 15.85 23.10
N ASN A 34 13.79 16.87 22.87
CA ASN A 34 13.88 17.51 21.56
C ASN A 34 14.72 16.62 20.65
N VAL A 35 14.08 15.96 19.68
CA VAL A 35 14.75 15.10 18.69
C VAL A 35 14.87 15.88 17.38
N GLY A 36 16.10 16.16 16.96
CA GLY A 36 16.36 16.89 15.72
C GLY A 36 15.87 16.15 14.49
N THR A 37 15.25 16.86 13.54
CA THR A 37 14.65 16.31 12.31
C THR A 37 15.66 15.70 11.32
N SER A 38 16.97 15.86 11.59
CA SER A 38 18.08 15.29 10.80
C SER A 38 18.63 13.99 11.36
N LEU A 39 18.18 13.55 12.55
CA LEU A 39 18.35 12.17 12.98
C LEU A 39 17.43 11.31 12.12
N PRO A 40 17.83 10.08 11.74
CA PRO A 40 16.97 9.21 10.98
C PRO A 40 15.76 8.93 11.86
N ASN A 41 14.65 9.60 11.57
CA ASN A 41 13.32 9.22 11.98
C ASN A 41 13.03 7.90 11.28
N ARG A 42 13.74 6.84 11.71
CA ARG A 42 13.30 5.48 11.54
C ARG A 42 12.04 5.45 12.39
N ALA A 43 10.92 5.84 11.78
CA ALA A 43 9.63 5.25 12.08
C ALA A 43 9.90 3.75 12.03
N THR A 44 10.29 3.21 13.18
CA THR A 44 10.47 1.80 13.37
C THR A 44 9.03 1.38 13.53
N PHE A 45 8.37 1.15 12.40
CA PHE A 45 7.13 0.42 12.42
C PHE A 45 7.50 -0.90 13.07
N HIS A 46 7.13 -1.06 14.32
CA HIS A 46 7.00 -2.37 14.93
C HIS A 46 5.82 -3.00 14.20
N LEU A 47 6.06 -3.48 12.97
CA LEU A 47 5.21 -4.48 12.36
C LEU A 47 5.44 -5.72 13.21
N THR A 48 4.71 -5.80 14.31
CA THR A 48 4.59 -7.03 15.06
C THR A 48 4.08 -8.07 14.08
N HIS A 49 4.75 -9.22 14.04
CA HIS A 49 4.43 -10.36 13.20
C HIS A 49 3.03 -10.98 13.53
N SER A 50 2.14 -10.26 14.22
CA SER A 50 0.82 -10.71 14.69
C SER A 50 -0.34 -10.32 13.77
N ASP A 51 -0.21 -9.28 12.94
CA ASP A 51 -1.38 -8.72 12.22
C ASP A 51 -1.41 -9.11 10.72
N VAL A 52 -0.31 -9.69 10.22
CA VAL A 52 -0.23 -10.29 8.88
C VAL A 52 0.10 -11.76 9.08
N SER A 53 -0.92 -12.61 8.92
CA SER A 53 -0.79 -14.04 9.28
C SER A 53 -0.03 -14.82 8.22
N ARG A 54 -0.24 -14.48 6.94
CA ARG A 54 0.32 -15.21 5.81
C ARG A 54 0.70 -14.26 4.67
N ILE A 55 1.91 -14.47 4.14
CA ILE A 55 2.34 -13.90 2.87
C ILE A 55 2.20 -14.99 1.81
N ILE A 56 1.45 -14.71 0.76
CA ILE A 56 1.21 -15.62 -0.36
C ILE A 56 1.93 -15.05 -1.58
N VAL A 57 2.78 -15.87 -2.20
CA VAL A 57 3.35 -15.58 -3.51
C VAL A 57 2.42 -16.20 -4.55
N ASP A 58 1.86 -15.37 -5.41
CA ASP A 58 0.92 -15.81 -6.45
C ASP A 58 1.22 -15.10 -7.78
N VAL A 59 0.46 -15.41 -8.83
CA VAL A 59 0.54 -14.79 -10.14
C VAL A 59 -0.78 -14.14 -10.52
N LEU A 60 -0.71 -12.90 -10.96
CA LEU A 60 -1.78 -12.17 -11.60
C LEU A 60 -1.88 -12.64 -13.06
N ARG A 61 -3.06 -13.12 -13.46
CA ARG A 61 -3.31 -13.71 -14.77
C ARG A 61 -4.15 -12.79 -15.64
N PRO A 62 -4.16 -12.99 -16.97
CA PRO A 62 -5.09 -12.29 -17.86
C PRO A 62 -6.56 -12.40 -17.41
N SER A 63 -6.96 -13.54 -16.84
CA SER A 63 -8.32 -13.76 -16.30
C SER A 63 -8.68 -12.90 -15.09
N ASP A 64 -7.68 -12.35 -14.38
CA ASP A 64 -7.90 -11.45 -13.25
C ASP A 64 -8.17 -10.01 -13.71
N SER A 65 -7.97 -9.71 -15.01
CA SER A 65 -8.29 -8.39 -15.55
C SER A 65 -9.81 -8.16 -15.58
N PRO A 66 -10.30 -6.95 -15.23
CA PRO A 66 -11.71 -6.63 -15.34
C PRO A 66 -12.22 -6.78 -16.78
N PRO A 67 -13.41 -7.36 -17.01
CA PRO A 67 -13.95 -7.58 -18.36
C PRO A 67 -14.17 -6.28 -19.14
N ASP A 68 -14.49 -5.19 -18.43
CA ASP A 68 -14.73 -3.87 -19.01
C ASP A 68 -13.49 -2.94 -18.93
N GLY A 69 -12.32 -3.50 -18.61
CA GLY A 69 -11.06 -2.74 -18.51
C GLY A 69 -10.61 -2.25 -19.88
N GLN A 70 -10.03 -1.05 -19.95
CA GLN A 70 -9.43 -0.54 -21.20
C GLN A 70 -8.11 -1.24 -21.55
N PHE A 71 -7.38 -1.64 -20.52
CA PHE A 71 -6.14 -2.40 -20.60
C PHE A 71 -6.28 -3.68 -19.79
N VAL A 72 -5.75 -4.78 -20.31
CA VAL A 72 -5.76 -6.10 -19.69
C VAL A 72 -4.34 -6.67 -19.70
N LEU A 73 -4.05 -7.58 -18.79
CA LEU A 73 -2.77 -8.26 -18.76
C LEU A 73 -2.61 -9.17 -19.97
N ALA A 74 -1.43 -9.13 -20.59
CA ALA A 74 -1.07 -9.98 -21.71
C ALA A 74 -0.32 -11.25 -21.26
N GLU A 75 0.36 -11.17 -20.12
CA GLU A 75 1.15 -12.26 -19.55
C GLU A 75 0.88 -12.44 -18.05
N GLU A 76 1.35 -13.55 -17.50
CA GLU A 76 1.29 -13.79 -16.06
C GLU A 76 2.34 -12.97 -15.33
N VAL A 77 1.90 -12.33 -14.24
CA VAL A 77 2.70 -11.36 -13.52
C VAL A 77 2.78 -11.77 -12.04
N PRO A 78 3.98 -11.98 -11.50
CA PRO A 78 4.17 -12.41 -10.12
C PRO A 78 3.84 -11.29 -9.13
N ILE A 79 3.07 -11.63 -8.10
CA ILE A 79 2.56 -10.71 -7.09
C ILE A 79 2.73 -11.30 -5.69
N ILE A 80 2.60 -10.42 -4.71
CA ILE A 80 2.59 -10.78 -3.29
C ILE A 80 1.22 -10.42 -2.75
N ILE A 81 0.60 -11.33 -2.01
CA ILE A 81 -0.68 -11.11 -1.33
C ILE A 81 -0.45 -11.25 0.16
N MET A 82 -0.84 -10.24 0.91
CA MET A 82 -0.80 -10.26 2.37
C MET A 82 -2.20 -10.56 2.88
N ASP A 83 -2.29 -11.57 3.74
CA ASP A 83 -3.50 -11.96 4.46
C ASP A 83 -3.50 -11.21 5.81
N SER A 84 -4.12 -10.04 5.83
CA SER A 84 -4.49 -9.38 7.09
C SER A 84 -5.84 -9.99 7.49
N LEU A 85 -6.02 -10.37 8.75
CA LEU A 85 -7.15 -11.19 9.23
C LEU A 85 -8.56 -10.74 8.79
N ASP A 86 -8.69 -9.50 8.33
CA ASP A 86 -9.88 -8.84 7.78
C ASP A 86 -9.94 -8.77 6.23
N LYS A 87 -8.80 -8.67 5.53
CA LYS A 87 -8.69 -8.36 4.10
C LYS A 87 -7.48 -9.02 3.44
N TYR A 88 -7.56 -9.17 2.12
CA TYR A 88 -6.41 -9.53 1.29
C TYR A 88 -5.84 -8.29 0.64
N TRP A 89 -4.54 -8.08 0.78
CA TRP A 89 -3.82 -6.97 0.17
C TRP A 89 -2.88 -7.47 -0.90
N ALA A 90 -3.21 -7.20 -2.16
CA ALA A 90 -2.38 -7.58 -3.30
C ALA A 90 -1.41 -6.44 -3.66
N ALA A 91 -0.14 -6.79 -3.82
CA ALA A 91 0.92 -5.88 -4.18
C ALA A 91 1.93 -6.53 -5.11
N GLU A 92 2.83 -5.69 -5.59
CA GLU A 92 3.79 -6.01 -6.62
C GLU A 92 4.98 -6.76 -6.04
N SER A 93 5.48 -7.75 -6.79
CA SER A 93 6.78 -8.32 -6.47
C SER A 93 7.87 -7.32 -6.84
N ARG A 94 8.61 -6.77 -5.88
CA ARG A 94 9.74 -5.86 -6.15
C ARG A 94 10.83 -6.45 -7.06
N VAL A 95 10.85 -7.78 -7.24
CA VAL A 95 11.86 -8.48 -8.04
C VAL A 95 11.43 -8.59 -9.51
N GLN A 96 10.13 -8.74 -9.77
CA GLN A 96 9.61 -9.08 -11.10
C GLN A 96 8.56 -8.09 -11.62
N LEU A 97 8.09 -7.18 -10.76
CA LEU A 97 7.29 -6.03 -11.12
C LEU A 97 7.83 -4.76 -10.41
N PRO A 98 9.02 -4.27 -10.81
CA PRO A 98 9.74 -3.23 -10.08
C PRO A 98 9.27 -1.84 -10.51
N LEU A 99 8.00 -1.50 -10.26
CA LEU A 99 7.53 -0.14 -10.54
C LEU A 99 8.08 0.84 -9.51
N HIS A 100 8.53 1.99 -9.99
CA HIS A 100 9.11 3.06 -9.19
C HIS A 100 8.00 3.90 -8.55
N GLY A 101 8.17 4.22 -7.25
CA GLY A 101 7.25 5.04 -6.46
C GLY A 101 6.80 4.36 -5.17
N VAL A 102 6.12 5.12 -4.30
CA VAL A 102 5.43 4.53 -3.13
C VAL A 102 4.07 4.05 -3.62
N ARG A 103 3.90 2.73 -3.71
CA ARG A 103 2.59 2.13 -3.99
C ARG A 103 2.02 1.54 -2.71
N VAL A 104 0.74 1.85 -2.51
CA VAL A 104 -0.07 1.21 -1.48
C VAL A 104 -0.62 -0.08 -2.08
N PRO A 105 -0.47 -1.23 -1.40
CA PRO A 105 -1.17 -2.47 -1.77
C PRO A 105 -2.67 -2.24 -1.96
N VAL A 106 -3.31 -3.04 -2.81
CA VAL A 106 -4.75 -2.90 -3.09
C VAL A 106 -5.52 -3.96 -2.29
N GLU A 107 -6.59 -3.54 -1.63
CA GLU A 107 -7.44 -4.42 -0.79
C GLU A 107 -8.50 -5.21 -1.57
N GLY A 108 -8.94 -6.32 -1.00
CA GLY A 108 -10.12 -7.08 -1.41
C GLY A 108 -10.59 -8.05 -0.33
N ASP A 109 -11.87 -8.45 -0.35
CA ASP A 109 -12.45 -9.37 0.66
C ASP A 109 -12.03 -10.82 0.40
N THR A 110 -11.66 -11.10 -0.85
CA THR A 110 -11.09 -12.38 -1.28
C THR A 110 -9.80 -12.17 -2.07
N ILE A 111 -8.98 -13.22 -2.16
CA ILE A 111 -7.78 -13.24 -3.02
C ILE A 111 -8.14 -12.85 -4.46
N ALA A 112 -9.25 -13.36 -5.00
CA ALA A 112 -9.68 -13.08 -6.37
C ALA A 112 -10.04 -11.60 -6.56
N GLU A 113 -10.71 -10.99 -5.57
CA GLU A 113 -11.03 -9.56 -5.59
C GLU A 113 -9.78 -8.69 -5.47
N ALA A 114 -8.87 -9.01 -4.56
CA ALA A 114 -7.62 -8.27 -4.40
C ALA A 114 -6.77 -8.33 -5.69
N LYS A 115 -6.73 -9.49 -6.36
CA LYS A 115 -6.07 -9.66 -7.67
C LYS A 115 -6.74 -8.81 -8.75
N LYS A 116 -8.07 -8.87 -8.84
CA LYS A 116 -8.83 -8.06 -9.81
C LYS A 116 -8.66 -6.57 -9.57
N ALA A 117 -8.63 -6.14 -8.31
CA ALA A 117 -8.40 -4.76 -7.92
C ALA A 117 -6.98 -4.29 -8.28
N LEU A 118 -5.97 -5.13 -8.05
CA LEU A 118 -4.59 -4.85 -8.48
C LEU A 118 -4.47 -4.77 -10.00
N ALA A 119 -5.10 -5.68 -10.76
CA ALA A 119 -5.11 -5.62 -12.22
C ALA A 119 -5.80 -4.33 -12.74
N ALA A 120 -6.89 -3.90 -12.09
CA ALA A 120 -7.57 -2.66 -12.41
C ALA A 120 -6.70 -1.43 -12.11
N ASP A 121 -5.99 -1.41 -10.98
CA ASP A 121 -5.06 -0.35 -10.61
C ASP A 121 -3.91 -0.24 -11.62
N LEU A 122 -3.29 -1.36 -12.01
CA LEU A 122 -2.27 -1.39 -13.07
C LEU A 122 -2.78 -0.81 -14.40
N ALA A 123 -3.99 -1.18 -14.81
CA ALA A 123 -4.62 -0.66 -16.01
C ALA A 123 -4.87 0.85 -15.92
N ALA A 124 -5.35 1.33 -14.77
CA ALA A 124 -5.56 2.74 -14.50
C ALA A 124 -4.25 3.53 -14.57
N GLN A 125 -3.16 2.98 -14.01
CA GLN A 125 -1.85 3.61 -14.05
C GLN A 125 -1.27 3.70 -15.46
N LEU A 126 -1.39 2.63 -16.26
CA LEU A 126 -0.98 2.68 -17.67
C LEU A 126 -1.74 3.78 -18.41
N ARG A 127 -3.07 3.87 -18.21
CA ARG A 127 -3.88 4.93 -18.81
C ARG A 127 -3.37 6.33 -18.40
N LEU A 128 -3.11 6.53 -17.11
CA LEU A 128 -2.66 7.81 -16.57
C LEU A 128 -1.29 8.21 -17.13
N LEU A 129 -0.35 7.26 -17.21
CA LEU A 129 0.97 7.49 -17.81
C LEU A 129 0.88 7.78 -19.31
N LEU A 130 -0.03 7.13 -20.05
CA LEU A 130 -0.27 7.43 -21.46
C LEU A 130 -0.82 8.85 -21.66
N LEU A 131 -1.75 9.28 -20.79
CA LEU A 131 -2.29 10.65 -20.81
C LEU A 131 -1.23 11.69 -20.44
N LEU A 132 -0.39 11.40 -19.45
CA LEU A 132 0.73 12.26 -19.09
C LEU A 132 1.77 12.33 -20.21
N ALA A 133 2.08 11.20 -20.85
CA ALA A 133 3.02 11.14 -21.99
C ALA A 133 2.51 11.92 -23.21
N SER A 134 1.20 11.95 -23.45
CA SER A 134 0.62 12.71 -24.56
C SER A 134 0.49 14.20 -24.25
N SER A 135 0.29 14.58 -22.99
CA SER A 135 0.08 15.97 -22.55
C SER A 135 1.39 16.70 -22.25
N HIS A 136 2.42 16.01 -21.75
CA HIS A 136 3.71 16.60 -21.39
C HIS A 136 4.80 16.23 -22.40
N LYS A 137 5.69 17.19 -22.70
CA LYS A 137 6.85 16.96 -23.58
C LYS A 137 7.87 15.98 -23.00
N VAL A 138 8.00 15.88 -21.67
CA VAL A 138 9.00 15.05 -20.98
C VAL A 138 8.44 14.49 -19.68
N LEU A 139 8.43 13.15 -19.56
CA LEU A 139 8.17 12.45 -18.30
C LEU A 139 9.44 12.31 -17.47
N ALA A 140 9.32 12.27 -16.14
CA ALA A 140 10.44 11.93 -15.27
C ALA A 140 10.98 10.52 -15.60
N PRO A 141 12.29 10.24 -15.47
CA PRO A 141 12.89 8.96 -15.88
C PRO A 141 12.21 7.74 -15.27
N GLN A 142 11.89 7.79 -13.97
CA GLN A 142 11.21 6.70 -13.27
C GLN A 142 9.81 6.41 -13.84
N LEU A 143 9.10 7.44 -14.31
CA LEU A 143 7.79 7.28 -14.93
C LEU A 143 7.88 6.72 -16.35
N GLN A 144 9.00 7.00 -17.05
CA GLN A 144 9.28 6.39 -18.35
C GLN A 144 9.56 4.88 -18.21
N GLU A 145 10.34 4.50 -17.19
CA GLU A 145 10.59 3.09 -16.85
C GLU A 145 9.28 2.37 -16.51
N ASN A 146 8.44 2.97 -15.66
CA ASN A 146 7.12 2.43 -15.33
C ASN A 146 6.23 2.29 -16.57
N LEU A 147 6.21 3.29 -17.46
CA LEU A 147 5.43 3.25 -18.69
C LEU A 147 5.92 2.15 -19.63
N ALA A 148 7.23 2.01 -19.78
CA ALA A 148 7.83 0.97 -20.63
C ALA A 148 7.50 -0.42 -20.11
N PHE A 149 7.60 -0.63 -18.80
CA PHE A 149 7.25 -1.89 -18.15
C PHE A 149 5.75 -2.20 -18.24
N LEU A 150 4.86 -1.26 -17.92
CA LEU A 150 3.42 -1.50 -18.01
C LEU A 150 2.97 -1.81 -19.45
N ARG A 151 3.63 -1.20 -20.45
CA ARG A 151 3.40 -1.52 -21.87
C ARG A 151 3.91 -2.91 -22.27
N SER A 152 4.90 -3.47 -21.58
CA SER A 152 5.35 -4.83 -21.89
C SER A 152 4.40 -5.89 -21.36
N ILE A 153 3.77 -5.63 -20.21
CA ILE A 153 2.92 -6.62 -19.53
C ILE A 153 1.41 -6.47 -19.83
N MET A 154 0.97 -5.33 -20.37
CA MET A 154 -0.45 -5.05 -20.64
C MET A 154 -0.71 -4.75 -22.12
N THR A 155 -1.92 -5.08 -22.57
CA THR A 155 -2.43 -4.79 -23.91
C THR A 155 -3.82 -4.15 -23.85
N THR A 156 -4.25 -3.55 -24.96
CA THR A 156 -5.62 -3.02 -25.09
C THR A 156 -6.63 -4.17 -25.06
N ALA A 157 -7.74 -3.98 -24.34
CA ALA A 157 -8.79 -4.99 -24.31
C ALA A 157 -9.35 -5.27 -25.72
N PRO A 158 -9.78 -6.52 -26.01
CA PRO A 158 -10.25 -6.92 -27.34
C PRO A 158 -11.41 -6.05 -27.88
N GLY A 159 -12.27 -5.53 -26.99
CA GLY A 159 -13.38 -4.66 -27.36
C GLY A 159 -13.01 -3.20 -27.65
N ASN A 160 -11.73 -2.84 -27.52
CA ASN A 160 -11.22 -1.48 -27.65
C ASN A 160 -10.18 -1.33 -28.77
N GLN A 161 -10.02 -2.34 -29.63
CA GLN A 161 -9.26 -2.23 -30.87
C GLN A 161 -10.11 -1.49 -31.91
N ALA A 162 -10.00 -0.16 -31.91
CA ALA A 162 -10.49 0.72 -32.96
C ALA A 162 -9.31 1.37 -33.69
#